data_AF-A0AAW3U9I4-F1
#
_entry.id   AF-A0AAW3U9I4-F1
#
_cell.length_a   1.000
_cell.length_b   1.000
_cell.length_c   1.000
_cell.angle_alpha   90.00
_cell.angle_beta   90.00
_cell.angle_gamma   90.00
#
_symmetry.space_group_name_H-M   'P 1'
#
loop_
_entity.id
_entity.type
_entity.pdbx_description
1 polymer ?
#
loop_
_entity_poly.entity_id
_entity_poly.type
_entity_poly.pdbx_seq_one_letter_code
_entity_poly.pdbx_strand_id
1 'polypeptide(L)'
;MSQPSATIKEKVLHGMVAAIANNDWQATYDLFCLAQSIADQEQRAEVFNRLLVMPGHELHQEITREIQLLRGPSSVTYIRQVLANGFQMFEYTCSEPGVIAKWFSHALADIDTPESIAVIEEFAKCSDPEIAEEMTYRLRRINA
;
A
#
# COMPACT_ATOMS: atom_id res chain seq x y z
N MET A 1 8.17 -3.53 37.36
CA MET A 1 8.80 -4.06 36.14
C MET A 1 8.32 -3.19 34.99
N SER A 2 9.15 -2.26 34.50
CA SER A 2 8.78 -1.40 33.39
C SER A 2 8.75 -2.25 32.11
N GLN A 3 7.61 -2.24 31.42
CA GLN A 3 7.53 -2.80 30.06
C GLN A 3 8.59 -2.12 29.19
N PRO A 4 9.33 -2.86 28.33
CA PRO A 4 10.21 -2.23 27.36
C PRO A 4 9.38 -1.27 26.50
N SER A 5 9.84 -0.03 26.34
CA SER A 5 9.17 0.94 25.48
C SER A 5 9.10 0.37 24.07
N ALA A 6 7.90 0.05 23.59
CA ALA A 6 7.66 -0.36 22.22
C ALA A 6 8.30 0.65 21.24
N THR A 7 8.90 0.14 20.17
CA THR A 7 9.43 0.95 19.08
C THR A 7 8.30 1.78 18.44
N ILE A 8 8.61 2.90 17.78
CA ILE A 8 7.58 3.75 17.15
C ILE A 8 6.74 2.94 16.16
N LYS A 9 7.37 2.05 15.39
CA LYS A 9 6.70 1.10 14.49
C LYS A 9 5.68 0.22 15.23
N GLU A 10 6.06 -0.41 16.33
CA GLU A 10 5.15 -1.26 17.11
C GLU A 10 3.98 -0.46 17.68
N LYS A 11 4.23 0.79 18.10
CA LYS A 11 3.17 1.70 18.55
C LYS A 11 2.18 2.01 17.44
N VAL A 12 2.66 2.31 16.23
CA VAL A 12 1.80 2.57 15.07
C VAL A 12 0.96 1.34 14.74
N LEU A 13 1.60 0.17 14.58
CA LEU A 13 0.91 -1.04 14.12
C LEU A 13 -0.09 -1.58 15.15
N HIS A 14 0.28 -1.64 16.44
CA HIS A 14 -0.66 -2.06 17.49
C HIS A 14 -1.75 -1.02 17.72
N GLY A 15 -1.39 0.27 17.66
CA GLY A 15 -2.36 1.36 17.74
C GLY A 15 -3.39 1.27 16.63
N MET A 16 -2.97 0.97 15.39
CA MET A 16 -3.87 0.90 14.25
C MET A 16 -4.90 -0.21 14.43
N VAL A 17 -4.47 -1.40 14.86
CA VAL A 17 -5.38 -2.51 15.18
C VAL A 17 -6.39 -2.12 16.25
N ALA A 18 -5.95 -1.43 17.32
CA ALA A 18 -6.85 -0.97 18.37
C ALA A 18 -7.82 0.10 17.87
N ALA A 19 -7.36 1.07 17.06
CA ALA A 19 -8.20 2.12 16.49
C ALA A 19 -9.28 1.55 15.56
N ILE A 20 -8.90 0.62 14.68
CA ILE A 20 -9.83 -0.12 13.80
C ILE A 20 -10.88 -0.86 14.63
N ALA A 21 -10.46 -1.60 15.67
CA ALA A 21 -11.39 -2.36 16.51
C ALA A 21 -12.42 -1.47 17.24
N ASN A 22 -12.07 -0.20 17.51
CA ASN A 22 -12.96 0.78 18.13
C ASN A 22 -13.70 1.66 17.12
N ASN A 23 -13.52 1.44 15.81
CA ASN A 23 -14.02 2.30 14.74
C ASN A 23 -13.63 3.78 14.94
N ASP A 24 -12.42 4.01 15.46
CA ASP A 24 -11.90 5.34 15.80
C ASP A 24 -11.10 5.91 14.63
N TRP A 25 -11.83 6.57 13.73
CA TRP A 25 -11.25 7.18 12.54
C TRP A 25 -10.14 8.19 12.87
N GLN A 26 -10.32 9.03 13.89
CA GLN A 26 -9.33 10.04 14.26
C GLN A 26 -8.04 9.37 14.72
N ALA A 27 -8.14 8.32 15.55
CA ALA A 27 -6.97 7.57 15.96
C ALA A 27 -6.25 6.90 14.79
N THR A 28 -6.97 6.32 13.81
CA THR A 28 -6.34 5.76 12.61
C THR A 28 -5.56 6.82 11.82
N TYR A 29 -6.11 8.02 11.67
CA TYR A 29 -5.46 9.13 10.97
C TYR A 29 -4.24 9.65 11.73
N ASP A 30 -4.34 9.85 13.04
CA ASP A 30 -3.22 10.30 13.87
C ASP A 30 -2.03 9.31 13.83
N LEU A 31 -2.33 8.01 13.80
CA LEU A 31 -1.31 6.95 13.68
C LEU A 31 -0.67 6.90 12.29
N PHE A 32 -1.42 7.20 11.23
CA PHE A 32 -0.86 7.40 9.90
C PHE A 32 0.10 8.62 9.87
N CYS A 33 -0.30 9.75 10.44
CA CYS A 33 0.60 10.92 10.57
C CYS A 33 1.85 10.59 11.39
N LEU A 34 1.72 9.79 12.46
CA LEU A 34 2.87 9.30 13.22
C LEU A 34 3.78 8.42 12.35
N ALA A 35 3.22 7.55 11.50
CA ALA A 35 4.00 6.73 10.56
C ALA A 35 4.81 7.58 9.57
N GLN A 36 4.21 8.65 9.02
CA GLN A 36 4.91 9.59 8.13
C GLN A 36 6.15 10.23 8.78
N SER A 37 6.10 10.45 10.10
CA SER A 37 7.17 11.08 10.87
C SER A 37 8.38 10.18 11.18
N ILE A 38 8.31 8.88 10.85
CA ILE A 38 9.43 7.96 11.03
C ILE A 38 10.59 8.39 10.12
N ALA A 39 11.74 8.72 10.74
CA ALA A 39 12.91 9.25 10.04
C ALA A 39 13.64 8.19 9.20
N ASP A 40 13.70 6.96 9.71
CA ASP A 40 14.33 5.83 9.02
C ASP A 40 13.42 5.34 7.88
N GLN A 41 13.91 5.43 6.63
CA GLN A 41 13.10 5.15 5.46
C GLN A 41 12.70 3.68 5.34
N GLU A 42 13.57 2.75 5.76
CA GLU A 42 13.29 1.31 5.70
C GLU A 42 12.20 0.93 6.70
N GLN A 43 12.30 1.41 7.95
CA GLN A 43 11.28 1.23 8.96
C GLN A 43 9.95 1.88 8.55
N ARG A 44 10.00 3.07 7.95
CA ARG A 44 8.80 3.74 7.45
C ARG A 44 8.14 2.95 6.32
N ALA A 45 8.92 2.47 5.35
CA ALA A 45 8.42 1.60 4.29
C ALA A 45 7.82 0.31 4.85
N GLU A 46 8.46 -0.30 5.85
CA GLU A 46 7.93 -1.49 6.53
C GLU A 46 6.56 -1.21 7.17
N VAL A 47 6.41 -0.10 7.87
CA VAL A 47 5.11 0.30 8.47
C VAL A 47 4.05 0.47 7.39
N PHE A 48 4.31 1.24 6.34
CA PHE A 48 3.32 1.45 5.28
C PHE A 48 2.97 0.17 4.53
N ASN A 49 3.93 -0.73 4.32
CA ASN A 49 3.67 -2.05 3.72
C ASN A 49 2.72 -2.87 4.57
N ARG A 50 2.88 -2.83 5.89
CA ARG A 50 1.99 -3.53 6.84
C ARG A 50 0.61 -2.89 6.91
N LEU A 51 0.51 -1.57 6.83
CA LEU A 51 -0.77 -0.85 6.78
C LEU A 51 -1.49 -1.07 5.44
N LEU A 52 -0.77 -1.16 4.33
CA LEU A 52 -1.36 -1.37 2.99
C LEU A 52 -2.19 -2.67 2.92
N VAL A 53 -1.80 -3.70 3.65
CA VAL A 53 -2.48 -5.00 3.68
C VAL A 53 -3.37 -5.17 4.92
N MET A 54 -3.60 -4.10 5.69
CA MET A 54 -4.42 -4.11 6.90
C MET A 54 -5.86 -3.67 6.59
N PRO A 55 -6.85 -4.55 6.64
CA PRO A 55 -8.23 -4.17 6.40
C PRO A 55 -8.81 -3.38 7.59
N GLY A 56 -9.89 -2.65 7.36
CA GLY A 56 -10.68 -1.98 8.40
C GLY A 56 -10.33 -0.50 8.63
N HIS A 57 -9.41 0.07 7.85
CA HIS A 57 -9.20 1.52 7.77
C HIS A 57 -9.35 2.03 6.34
N GLU A 58 -9.57 3.34 6.19
CA GLU A 58 -9.89 3.95 4.89
C GLU A 58 -8.69 4.64 4.21
N LEU A 59 -7.49 4.53 4.79
CA LEU A 59 -6.29 5.31 4.42
C LEU A 59 -5.45 4.69 3.30
N HIS A 60 -5.95 3.67 2.59
CA HIS A 60 -5.12 2.89 1.68
C HIS A 60 -4.60 3.68 0.47
N GLN A 61 -5.34 4.69 0.01
CA GLN A 61 -4.88 5.53 -1.09
C GLN A 61 -3.71 6.42 -0.66
N GLU A 62 -3.80 7.01 0.54
CA GLU A 62 -2.74 7.78 1.18
C GLU A 62 -1.51 6.93 1.46
N ILE A 63 -1.70 5.72 2.00
CA ILE A 63 -0.62 4.75 2.21
C ILE A 63 0.06 4.39 0.89
N THR A 64 -0.71 4.14 -0.17
CA THR A 64 -0.16 3.83 -1.50
C THR A 64 0.64 5.01 -2.04
N ARG A 65 0.19 6.25 -1.80
CA ARG A 65 0.93 7.46 -2.17
C ARG A 65 2.26 7.58 -1.40
N GLU A 66 2.27 7.30 -0.11
CA GLU A 66 3.51 7.29 0.68
C GLU A 66 4.50 6.22 0.16
N ILE A 67 4.00 5.02 -0.17
CA ILE A 67 4.82 3.95 -0.77
C ILE A 67 5.40 4.41 -2.12
N GLN A 68 4.60 5.02 -2.98
CA GLN A 68 5.05 5.57 -4.26
C GLN A 68 6.17 6.61 -4.08
N LEU A 69 6.06 7.48 -3.08
CA LEU A 69 7.06 8.52 -2.80
C LEU A 69 8.36 7.92 -2.21
N LEU A 70 8.24 6.90 -1.36
CA LEU A 70 9.39 6.23 -0.74
C LEU A 70 10.16 5.36 -1.72
N ARG A 71 9.49 4.80 -2.74
CA ARG A 71 10.09 3.94 -3.75
C ARG A 71 10.86 2.75 -3.16
N GLY A 72 10.41 2.27 -2.00
CA GLY A 72 11.05 1.15 -1.29
C GLY A 72 10.83 -0.18 -2.02
N PRO A 73 11.89 -0.91 -2.43
CA PRO A 73 11.73 -2.19 -3.15
C PRO A 73 10.96 -3.25 -2.35
N SER A 74 11.01 -3.19 -1.01
CA SER A 74 10.24 -4.07 -0.13
C SER A 74 8.73 -3.99 -0.37
N SER A 75 8.22 -2.87 -0.89
CA SER A 75 6.79 -2.64 -1.11
C SER A 75 6.22 -3.45 -2.29
N VAL A 76 7.06 -3.89 -3.22
CA VAL A 76 6.62 -4.65 -4.41
C VAL A 76 5.85 -5.91 -4.01
N THR A 77 6.32 -6.65 -3.00
CA THR A 77 5.67 -7.89 -2.54
C THR A 77 4.27 -7.62 -1.98
N TYR A 78 4.11 -6.51 -1.25
CA TYR A 78 2.84 -6.14 -0.64
C TYR A 78 1.85 -5.62 -1.69
N ILE A 79 2.30 -4.79 -2.63
CA ILE A 79 1.47 -4.34 -3.77
C ILE A 79 1.00 -5.55 -4.59
N ARG A 80 1.88 -6.51 -4.87
CA ARG A 80 1.53 -7.75 -5.57
C ARG A 80 0.44 -8.53 -4.82
N GLN A 81 0.57 -8.67 -3.50
CA GLN A 81 -0.44 -9.33 -2.67
C GLN A 81 -1.80 -8.63 -2.78
N VAL A 82 -1.83 -7.30 -2.76
CA VAL A 82 -3.07 -6.52 -2.90
C VAL A 82 -3.75 -6.79 -4.24
N LEU A 83 -2.99 -6.70 -5.33
CA LEU A 83 -3.49 -6.96 -6.69
C LEU A 83 -4.02 -8.39 -6.84
N ALA A 84 -3.36 -9.38 -6.23
CA ALA A 84 -3.79 -10.78 -6.28
C ALA A 84 -5.08 -11.07 -5.52
N ASN A 85 -5.42 -10.27 -4.50
CA ASN A 85 -6.56 -10.51 -3.62
C ASN A 85 -7.89 -9.88 -4.11
N GLY A 86 -7.92 -9.28 -5.31
CA GLY A 86 -9.16 -8.85 -5.95
C GLY A 86 -9.89 -7.69 -5.25
N PHE A 87 -9.15 -6.85 -4.53
CA PHE A 87 -9.61 -5.55 -4.01
C PHE A 87 -10.81 -5.51 -3.04
N GLN A 88 -11.32 -6.64 -2.55
CA GLN A 88 -12.46 -6.67 -1.62
C GLN A 88 -12.29 -5.76 -0.39
N MET A 89 -11.08 -5.61 0.13
CA MET A 89 -10.82 -4.73 1.28
C MET A 89 -10.95 -3.23 0.98
N PHE A 90 -11.14 -2.85 -0.29
CA PHE A 90 -11.33 -1.47 -0.73
C PHE A 90 -12.79 -1.16 -1.13
N GLU A 91 -13.76 -2.02 -0.82
CA GLU A 91 -15.18 -1.76 -1.14
C GLU A 91 -15.66 -0.39 -0.62
N TYR A 92 -15.11 0.09 0.49
CA TYR A 92 -15.40 1.41 1.06
C TYR A 92 -15.13 2.58 0.12
N THR A 93 -14.25 2.38 -0.88
CA THR A 93 -13.90 3.41 -1.87
C THR A 93 -14.97 3.59 -2.94
N CYS A 94 -15.93 2.65 -3.05
CA CYS A 94 -16.92 2.58 -4.13
C CYS A 94 -16.28 2.75 -5.53
N SER A 95 -15.03 2.31 -5.68
CA SER A 95 -14.22 2.49 -6.89
C SER A 95 -14.14 1.18 -7.67
N GLU A 96 -14.15 1.30 -9.00
CA GLU A 96 -13.95 0.16 -9.89
C GLU A 96 -12.51 -0.37 -9.80
N PRO A 97 -12.28 -1.66 -10.07
CA PRO A 97 -10.96 -2.29 -10.00
C PRO A 97 -9.86 -1.52 -10.76
N GLY A 98 -10.16 -1.00 -11.96
CA GLY A 98 -9.19 -0.23 -12.74
C GLY A 98 -8.71 1.05 -12.05
N VAL A 99 -9.59 1.71 -11.28
CA VAL A 99 -9.25 2.93 -10.52
C VAL A 99 -8.27 2.60 -9.39
N ILE A 100 -8.52 1.52 -8.68
CA ILE A 100 -7.65 1.05 -7.59
C ILE A 100 -6.32 0.54 -8.17
N ALA A 101 -6.37 -0.25 -9.24
CA ALA A 101 -5.19 -0.76 -9.94
C ALA A 101 -4.25 0.36 -10.41
N LYS A 102 -4.81 1.52 -10.80
CA LYS A 102 -4.03 2.68 -11.20
C LYS A 102 -3.14 3.21 -10.09
N TRP A 103 -3.58 3.18 -8.83
CA TRP A 103 -2.74 3.61 -7.70
C TRP A 103 -1.47 2.76 -7.63
N PHE A 104 -1.64 1.44 -7.77
CA PHE A 104 -0.56 0.48 -7.73
C PHE A 104 0.30 0.49 -8.99
N SER A 105 -0.27 0.72 -10.18
CA SER A 105 0.50 0.85 -11.43
C SER A 105 1.47 2.03 -11.36
N HIS A 106 1.04 3.16 -10.79
CA HIS A 106 1.89 4.32 -10.55
C HIS A 106 2.96 4.03 -9.50
N ALA A 107 2.62 3.40 -8.38
CA ALA A 107 3.57 3.05 -7.34
C ALA A 107 4.67 2.10 -7.83
N LEU A 108 4.31 1.02 -8.54
CA LEU A 108 5.27 0.05 -9.09
C LEU A 108 6.22 0.69 -10.11
N ALA A 109 5.71 1.57 -10.96
CA ALA A 109 6.51 2.26 -11.95
C ALA A 109 7.48 3.27 -11.33
N ASP A 110 7.10 3.94 -10.24
CA ASP A 110 7.99 4.85 -9.52
C ASP A 110 9.03 4.10 -8.66
N ILE A 111 8.75 2.86 -8.22
CA ILE A 111 9.73 1.97 -7.56
C ILE A 111 10.84 1.55 -8.55
N ASP A 112 10.49 1.30 -9.81
CA ASP A 112 11.42 1.09 -10.93
C ASP A 112 12.52 0.03 -10.67
N THR A 113 12.14 -1.15 -10.18
CA THR A 113 13.03 -2.32 -10.08
C THR A 113 12.60 -3.43 -11.04
N PRO A 114 13.49 -4.36 -11.43
CA PRO A 114 13.09 -5.50 -12.25
C PRO A 114 11.89 -6.27 -11.68
N GLU A 115 11.81 -6.39 -10.35
CA GLU A 115 10.70 -7.03 -9.65
C GLU A 115 9.41 -6.21 -9.76
N SER A 116 9.48 -4.87 -9.65
CA SER A 116 8.29 -4.03 -9.79
C SER A 116 7.75 -4.06 -11.22
N ILE A 117 8.62 -4.04 -12.23
CA ILE A 117 8.25 -4.18 -13.64
C ILE A 117 7.65 -5.57 -13.89
N ALA A 118 8.24 -6.63 -13.35
CA ALA A 118 7.71 -7.99 -13.48
C ALA A 118 6.28 -8.13 -12.92
N VAL A 119 5.95 -7.42 -11.82
CA VAL A 119 4.57 -7.39 -11.30
C VAL A 119 3.63 -6.67 -12.26
N ILE A 120 4.05 -5.57 -12.88
CA ILE A 120 3.22 -4.90 -13.90
C ILE A 120 2.99 -5.84 -15.09
N GLU A 121 4.02 -6.55 -15.56
CA GLU A 121 3.92 -7.55 -16.64
C GLU A 121 3.02 -8.74 -16.30
N GLU A 122 3.07 -9.21 -15.05
CA GLU A 122 2.20 -10.27 -14.53
C GLU A 122 0.74 -9.84 -14.61
N PHE A 123 0.40 -8.68 -14.03
CA PHE A 123 -0.98 -8.23 -13.95
C PHE A 123 -1.51 -7.65 -15.27
N ALA A 124 -0.66 -7.23 -16.20
CA ALA A 124 -1.06 -6.92 -17.58
C ALA A 124 -1.66 -8.13 -18.33
N LYS A 125 -1.47 -9.36 -17.81
CA LYS A 125 -1.97 -10.61 -18.39
C LYS A 125 -3.01 -11.31 -17.51
N CYS A 126 -3.47 -10.65 -16.44
CA CYS A 126 -4.45 -11.27 -15.53
C CYS A 126 -5.85 -11.34 -16.16
N SER A 127 -6.75 -12.09 -15.52
CA SER A 127 -8.11 -12.32 -16.01
C SER A 127 -9.05 -11.14 -15.78
N ASP A 128 -8.72 -10.23 -14.86
CA ASP A 128 -9.49 -9.01 -14.64
C ASP A 128 -9.14 -7.98 -15.73
N PRO A 129 -10.09 -7.64 -16.62
CA PRO A 129 -9.80 -6.80 -17.77
C PRO A 129 -9.41 -5.37 -17.38
N GLU A 130 -9.95 -4.83 -16.29
CA GLU A 130 -9.65 -3.45 -15.87
C GLU A 130 -8.25 -3.34 -15.29
N ILE A 131 -7.85 -4.33 -14.48
CA ILE A 131 -6.48 -4.41 -13.96
C ILE A 131 -5.50 -4.62 -15.13
N ALA A 132 -5.80 -5.55 -16.04
CA ALA A 132 -4.95 -5.84 -17.19
C ALA A 132 -4.77 -4.64 -18.13
N GLU A 133 -5.84 -3.87 -18.36
CA GLU A 133 -5.79 -2.65 -19.17
C GLU A 133 -4.88 -1.60 -18.54
N GLU A 134 -5.05 -1.29 -17.26
CA GLU A 134 -4.25 -0.29 -16.56
C GLU A 134 -2.76 -0.67 -16.51
N MET A 135 -2.45 -1.94 -16.25
CA MET A 135 -1.06 -2.43 -16.24
C MET A 135 -0.44 -2.42 -17.65
N THR A 136 -1.21 -2.78 -18.68
CA THR A 136 -0.77 -2.67 -20.08
C THR A 136 -0.49 -1.22 -20.47
N TYR A 137 -1.37 -0.31 -20.08
CA TYR A 137 -1.16 1.13 -20.28
C TYR A 137 0.13 1.58 -19.59
N ARG A 138 0.37 1.14 -18.34
CA ARG A 138 1.59 1.47 -17.61
C ARG A 138 2.86 0.99 -18.30
N LEU A 139 2.91 -0.25 -18.77
CA LEU A 139 4.08 -0.78 -19.49
C LEU A 139 4.40 0.02 -20.74
N ARG A 140 3.38 0.43 -21.51
CA ARG A 140 3.59 1.28 -22.69
C ARG A 140 4.22 2.62 -22.31
N ARG A 141 3.86 3.19 -21.15
CA ARG A 141 4.39 4.46 -20.66
C ARG A 141 5.83 4.36 -20.16
N ILE A 142 6.22 3.22 -19.60
CA ILE A 142 7.59 2.96 -19.13
C ILE A 142 8.55 2.76 -20.31
N ASN A 143 8.08 2.12 -21.38
CA ASN A 143 8.88 1.78 -22.57
C ASN A 143 8.88 2.85 -23.68
N ALA A 144 8.15 3.97 -23.49
CA ALA A 144 8.04 5.06 -24.46
C ALA A 144 9.12 6.12 -24.24
#